data_AF-A0A3D3B5J1-F1
#
_entry.id   AF-A0A3D3B5J1-F1
#
_cell.length_a   1.000
_cell.length_b   1.000
_cell.length_c   1.000
_cell.angle_alpha   90.00
_cell.angle_beta   90.00
_cell.angle_gamma   90.00
#
_symmetry.space_group_name_H-M   'P 1'
#
loop_
_entity.id
_entity.type
_entity.pdbx_description
1 polymer ?
#
loop_
_entity_poly.entity_id
_entity_poly.type
_entity_poly.pdbx_seq_one_letter_code
_entity_poly.pdbx_strand_id
1 'polypeptide(L)'
;MGARVAYLAAGIAVAACLGALVGCGGGGTFNSGQRAPWRAKTEEACLASGAIQASAYVQPMEAIDGPGVCGLERPLRVSGLLGGGVGVTPPATIGCPLTAALDRWLQTSVQPAAARYFRSRVVEIKEIASYSCRGRNGNNFGQISEHAFGNALDIAGFRLANGQDIVVVNAWGRGTARERAFLQEVFAGACGEFYTVLGPGSDRFHYNHIHVDLLATNVFHARHYCRPQPGTPVADAGGDPKSTAAITPLSFVGPGAD
;
A
#
# COMPACT_ATOMS: atom_id res chain seq x y z
N MET A 1 69.16 61.47 -28.71
CA MET A 1 68.87 61.28 -27.27
C MET A 1 67.47 61.81 -27.02
N GLY A 2 66.54 60.98 -26.54
CA GLY A 2 65.17 61.43 -26.23
C GLY A 2 64.09 60.36 -26.37
N ALA A 3 63.94 59.56 -25.31
CA ALA A 3 62.83 58.73 -24.85
C ALA A 3 61.71 58.25 -25.82
N ARG A 4 61.59 56.92 -25.91
CA ARG A 4 60.37 56.19 -26.29
C ARG A 4 59.36 56.25 -25.14
N VAL A 5 58.11 56.65 -25.41
CA VAL A 5 56.99 56.51 -24.47
C VAL A 5 56.06 55.44 -25.03
N ALA A 6 56.00 54.30 -24.34
CA ALA A 6 55.07 53.21 -24.61
C ALA A 6 53.74 53.49 -23.91
N TYR A 7 52.65 53.59 -24.67
CA TYR A 7 51.31 53.63 -24.11
C TYR A 7 50.83 52.21 -23.83
N LEU A 8 50.72 51.87 -22.54
CA LEU A 8 50.11 50.65 -22.04
C LEU A 8 48.59 50.71 -22.27
N ALA A 9 48.07 49.62 -22.84
CA ALA A 9 46.66 49.37 -23.07
C ALA A 9 45.88 49.27 -21.75
N ALA A 10 44.72 49.95 -21.68
CA ALA A 10 43.68 49.69 -20.70
C ALA A 10 42.37 49.41 -21.46
N GLY A 11 42.17 48.15 -21.84
CA GLY A 11 40.92 47.68 -22.43
C GLY A 11 39.85 47.60 -21.34
N ILE A 12 38.84 48.46 -21.44
CA ILE A 12 37.62 48.38 -20.63
C ILE A 12 36.74 47.28 -21.24
N ALA A 13 36.74 46.09 -20.64
CA ALA A 13 35.75 45.06 -20.95
C ALA A 13 34.51 45.28 -20.08
N VAL A 14 33.49 45.94 -20.63
CA VAL A 14 32.14 45.95 -20.05
C VAL A 14 31.50 44.60 -20.38
N ALA A 15 31.55 43.65 -19.44
CA ALA A 15 30.78 42.43 -19.52
C ALA A 15 29.35 42.72 -19.02
N ALA A 16 28.42 42.87 -19.96
CA ALA A 16 26.98 42.91 -19.69
C ALA A 16 26.50 41.50 -19.29
N CYS A 17 26.38 41.25 -17.99
CA CYS A 17 25.68 40.07 -17.47
C CYS A 17 24.17 40.29 -17.52
N LEU A 18 23.55 39.92 -18.64
CA LEU A 18 22.11 39.73 -18.80
C LEU A 18 21.82 38.23 -18.92
N GLY A 19 21.04 37.69 -17.97
CA GLY A 19 20.56 36.30 -17.94
C GLY A 19 21.07 35.56 -16.70
N ALA A 20 20.26 34.95 -15.83
CA ALA A 20 18.83 34.71 -15.82
C ALA A 20 18.35 34.69 -14.35
N LEU A 21 17.25 35.38 -14.06
CA LEU A 21 16.46 35.09 -12.87
C LEU A 21 15.72 33.78 -13.12
N VAL A 22 16.37 32.66 -12.82
CA VAL A 22 15.67 31.37 -12.71
C VAL A 22 14.83 31.45 -11.45
N GLY A 23 13.52 31.51 -11.63
CA GLY A 23 12.56 31.48 -10.54
C GLY A 23 12.69 30.18 -9.75
N CYS A 24 12.86 30.29 -8.43
CA CYS A 24 12.53 29.20 -7.51
C CYS A 24 11.00 29.16 -7.37
N GLY A 25 10.34 28.60 -8.40
CA GLY A 25 8.94 28.24 -8.36
C GLY A 25 8.78 26.72 -8.37
N GLY A 26 8.32 26.17 -7.26
CA GLY A 26 7.58 24.90 -7.22
C GLY A 26 8.41 23.60 -7.20
N GLY A 27 8.29 22.85 -6.10
CA GLY A 27 8.70 21.44 -6.05
C GLY A 27 9.19 21.05 -4.67
N GLY A 28 8.26 20.67 -3.77
CA GLY A 28 8.62 20.07 -2.49
C GLY A 28 9.57 18.89 -2.73
N THR A 29 10.74 18.94 -2.12
CA THR A 29 11.81 17.97 -2.32
C THR A 29 11.40 16.63 -1.74
N PHE A 30 10.79 15.77 -2.56
CA PHE A 30 10.83 14.33 -2.36
C PHE A 30 12.31 13.95 -2.41
N ASN A 31 12.85 13.55 -1.26
CA ASN A 31 14.25 13.22 -1.07
C ASN A 31 14.76 12.37 -2.25
N SER A 32 15.84 12.83 -2.90
CA SER A 32 16.53 12.19 -4.02
C SER A 32 17.28 10.92 -3.60
N GLY A 33 16.68 10.14 -2.70
CA GLY A 33 17.18 8.84 -2.29
C GLY A 33 16.87 7.80 -3.35
N GLN A 34 17.73 6.77 -3.43
CA GLN A 34 17.39 5.57 -4.19
C GLN A 34 16.34 4.77 -3.42
N ARG A 35 15.38 4.18 -4.15
CA ARG A 35 14.43 3.22 -3.57
C ARG A 35 15.21 2.06 -2.96
N ALA A 36 14.80 1.62 -1.76
CA ALA A 36 15.50 0.55 -1.06
C ALA A 36 15.55 -0.75 -1.92
N PRO A 37 16.74 -1.32 -2.19
CA PRO A 37 16.90 -2.43 -3.15
C PRO A 37 16.10 -3.69 -2.82
N TRP A 38 15.83 -3.94 -1.53
CA TRP A 38 15.06 -5.09 -1.09
C TRP A 38 13.63 -5.10 -1.65
N ARG A 39 13.05 -3.94 -2.01
CA ARG A 39 11.70 -3.86 -2.59
C ARG A 39 11.64 -4.57 -3.95
N ALA A 40 12.63 -4.30 -4.81
CA ALA A 40 12.76 -4.96 -6.10
C ALA A 40 12.96 -6.47 -5.93
N LYS A 41 13.86 -6.86 -5.01
CA LYS A 41 14.13 -8.28 -4.71
C LYS A 41 12.88 -9.02 -4.23
N THR A 42 12.08 -8.42 -3.34
CA THR A 42 10.85 -9.04 -2.83
C THR A 42 9.79 -9.17 -3.94
N GLU A 43 9.66 -8.15 -4.79
CA GLU A 43 8.76 -8.19 -5.96
C GLU A 43 9.15 -9.31 -6.93
N GLU A 44 10.43 -9.37 -7.31
CA GLU A 44 10.96 -10.39 -8.23
C GLU A 44 10.82 -11.80 -7.66
N ALA A 45 11.10 -11.99 -6.36
CA ALA A 45 10.91 -13.27 -5.69
C ALA A 45 9.44 -13.72 -5.71
N CYS A 46 8.48 -12.79 -5.51
CA CYS A 46 7.06 -13.10 -5.61
C CYS A 46 6.68 -13.53 -7.03
N LEU A 47 7.11 -12.79 -8.05
CA LEU A 47 6.83 -13.12 -9.45
C LEU A 47 7.43 -14.48 -9.83
N ALA A 48 8.66 -14.77 -9.41
CA ALA A 48 9.33 -16.04 -9.65
C ALA A 48 8.67 -17.23 -8.93
N SER A 49 8.02 -16.99 -7.78
CA SER A 49 7.31 -18.04 -7.04
C SER A 49 6.06 -18.55 -7.75
N GLY A 50 5.52 -17.79 -8.72
CA GLY A 50 4.27 -18.10 -9.39
C GLY A 50 3.02 -17.93 -8.51
N ALA A 51 3.15 -17.33 -7.32
CA ALA A 51 2.03 -17.05 -6.43
C ALA A 51 0.94 -16.19 -7.10
N ILE A 52 1.35 -15.30 -8.02
CA ILE A 52 0.46 -14.51 -8.85
C ILE A 52 0.86 -14.70 -10.32
N GLN A 53 -0.13 -14.96 -11.15
CA GLN A 53 0.04 -15.14 -12.60
C GLN A 53 -0.74 -14.08 -13.36
N ALA A 54 -0.19 -13.64 -14.49
CA ALA A 54 -0.86 -12.72 -15.38
C ALA A 54 -2.17 -13.33 -15.91
N SER A 55 -3.22 -12.53 -15.95
CA SER A 55 -4.56 -12.94 -16.40
C SER A 55 -5.35 -11.73 -16.90
N ALA A 56 -6.62 -11.94 -17.28
CA ALA A 56 -7.54 -10.83 -17.58
C ALA A 56 -7.76 -9.91 -16.36
N TYR A 57 -7.58 -10.43 -15.14
CA TYR A 57 -7.84 -9.70 -13.89
C TYR A 57 -6.58 -9.09 -13.27
N VAL A 58 -5.43 -9.70 -13.53
CA VAL A 58 -4.11 -9.26 -13.04
C VAL A 58 -3.21 -9.02 -14.25
N GLN A 59 -3.09 -7.76 -14.64
CA GLN A 59 -2.39 -7.36 -15.86
C GLN A 59 -1.05 -6.70 -15.51
N PRO A 60 0.08 -7.16 -16.07
CA PRO A 60 1.34 -6.43 -15.96
C PRO A 60 1.23 -5.02 -16.52
N MET A 61 1.91 -4.07 -15.89
CA MET A 61 2.03 -2.69 -16.33
C MET A 61 3.49 -2.32 -16.57
N GLU A 62 3.72 -1.24 -17.32
CA GLU A 62 5.05 -0.62 -17.42
C GLU A 62 5.50 -0.10 -16.06
N ALA A 63 6.83 -0.12 -15.84
CA ALA A 63 7.42 0.39 -14.62
C ALA A 63 6.98 1.83 -14.35
N ILE A 64 6.69 2.12 -13.09
CA ILE A 64 6.33 3.47 -12.64
C ILE A 64 7.57 4.09 -12.01
N ASP A 65 8.11 5.13 -12.66
CA ASP A 65 9.19 5.97 -12.15
C ASP A 65 8.60 7.29 -11.65
N GLY A 66 8.33 7.36 -10.34
CA GLY A 66 7.67 8.50 -9.70
C GLY A 66 8.66 9.49 -9.10
N PRO A 67 8.18 10.63 -8.55
CA PRO A 67 9.04 11.59 -7.87
C PRO A 67 9.82 10.97 -6.70
N GLY A 68 11.13 11.26 -6.64
CA GLY A 68 12.00 10.80 -5.55
C GLY A 68 12.14 9.28 -5.51
N VAL A 69 11.76 8.68 -4.39
CA VAL A 69 11.84 7.21 -4.18
C VAL A 69 10.60 6.45 -4.69
N CYS A 70 9.53 7.16 -5.06
CA CYS A 70 8.25 6.56 -5.42
C CYS A 70 8.34 5.73 -6.70
N GLY A 71 7.60 4.62 -6.76
CA GLY A 71 7.49 3.84 -7.99
C GLY A 71 7.48 2.34 -7.77
N LEU A 72 7.26 1.62 -8.86
CA LEU A 72 7.25 0.16 -8.93
C LEU A 72 7.99 -0.30 -10.18
N GLU A 73 8.88 -1.29 -10.05
CA GLU A 73 9.56 -1.89 -11.20
C GLU A 73 8.63 -2.80 -12.02
N ARG A 74 7.79 -3.59 -11.35
CA ARG A 74 6.89 -4.56 -11.99
C ARG A 74 5.44 -4.40 -11.50
N PRO A 75 4.81 -3.24 -11.73
CA PRO A 75 3.45 -3.00 -11.27
C PRO A 75 2.43 -3.94 -11.93
N LEU A 76 1.38 -4.25 -11.17
CA LEU A 76 0.23 -4.99 -11.63
C LEU A 76 -1.02 -4.09 -11.55
N ARG A 77 -1.82 -4.11 -12.61
CA ARG A 77 -3.20 -3.64 -12.58
C ARG A 77 -4.10 -4.80 -12.18
N VAL A 78 -4.67 -4.72 -10.98
CA VAL A 78 -5.48 -5.77 -10.36
C VAL A 78 -6.94 -5.34 -10.32
N SER A 79 -7.75 -5.92 -11.20
CA SER A 79 -9.21 -5.75 -11.26
C SER A 79 -9.97 -6.91 -10.62
N GLY A 80 -9.27 -7.98 -10.26
CA GLY A 80 -9.86 -9.13 -9.58
C GLY A 80 -8.81 -9.99 -8.89
N LEU A 81 -9.23 -10.57 -7.77
CA LEU A 81 -8.49 -11.46 -6.89
C LEU A 81 -9.12 -12.85 -6.94
N LEU A 82 -8.40 -13.88 -6.46
CA LEU A 82 -8.83 -15.28 -6.51
C LEU A 82 -9.23 -15.72 -7.93
N GLY A 83 -8.39 -15.40 -8.92
CA GLY A 83 -8.67 -15.71 -10.33
C GLY A 83 -9.90 -15.01 -10.90
N GLY A 84 -10.31 -13.87 -10.33
CA GLY A 84 -11.50 -13.12 -10.73
C GLY A 84 -12.77 -13.48 -9.94
N GLY A 85 -12.67 -14.35 -8.93
CA GLY A 85 -13.79 -14.69 -8.06
C GLY A 85 -14.26 -13.52 -7.17
N VAL A 86 -13.37 -12.55 -6.93
CA VAL A 86 -13.62 -11.30 -6.19
C VAL A 86 -13.11 -10.12 -7.03
N GLY A 87 -13.99 -9.23 -7.45
CA GLY A 87 -13.62 -7.99 -8.14
C GLY A 87 -12.91 -6.99 -7.22
N VAL A 88 -12.08 -6.13 -7.79
CA VAL A 88 -11.46 -4.99 -7.10
C VAL A 88 -11.86 -3.72 -7.84
N THR A 89 -12.62 -2.86 -7.18
CA THR A 89 -13.21 -1.66 -7.79
C THR A 89 -12.84 -0.40 -7.01
N PRO A 90 -12.23 0.61 -7.67
CA PRO A 90 -11.63 0.53 -9.00
C PRO A 90 -10.46 -0.47 -9.07
N PRO A 91 -9.98 -0.85 -10.27
CA PRO A 91 -8.80 -1.69 -10.39
C PRO A 91 -7.57 -1.07 -9.74
N ALA A 92 -6.94 -1.80 -8.83
CA ALA A 92 -5.82 -1.34 -8.03
C ALA A 92 -4.49 -1.42 -8.81
N THR A 93 -3.61 -0.44 -8.61
CA THR A 93 -2.21 -0.51 -9.07
C THR A 93 -1.33 -0.91 -7.89
N ILE A 94 -0.86 -2.16 -7.85
CA ILE A 94 -0.14 -2.75 -6.71
C ILE A 94 0.94 -3.76 -7.18
N GLY A 95 1.82 -4.18 -6.28
CA GLY A 95 2.85 -5.21 -6.55
C GLY A 95 2.36 -6.65 -6.33
N CYS A 96 3.14 -7.63 -6.80
CA CYS A 96 2.90 -9.06 -6.61
C CYS A 96 2.77 -9.45 -5.13
N PRO A 97 3.67 -9.04 -4.20
CA PRO A 97 3.59 -9.45 -2.81
C PRO A 97 2.27 -9.05 -2.14
N LEU A 98 1.82 -7.82 -2.39
CA LEU A 98 0.55 -7.33 -1.86
C LEU A 98 -0.64 -8.08 -2.47
N THR A 99 -0.61 -8.33 -3.79
CA THR A 99 -1.66 -9.10 -4.48
C THR A 99 -1.77 -10.51 -3.89
N ALA A 100 -0.64 -11.19 -3.67
CA ALA A 100 -0.59 -12.52 -3.06
C ALA A 100 -1.10 -12.51 -1.61
N ALA A 101 -0.76 -11.49 -0.83
CA ALA A 101 -1.25 -11.32 0.55
C ALA A 101 -2.78 -11.09 0.59
N LEU A 102 -3.31 -10.26 -0.32
CA LEU A 102 -4.75 -10.06 -0.46
C LEU A 102 -5.50 -11.36 -0.81
N ASP A 103 -4.95 -12.16 -1.73
CA ASP A 103 -5.52 -13.48 -2.06
C ASP A 103 -5.57 -14.41 -0.85
N ARG A 104 -4.49 -14.48 -0.06
CA ARG A 104 -4.45 -15.29 1.16
C ARG A 104 -5.42 -14.78 2.23
N TRP A 105 -5.49 -13.48 2.47
CA TRP A 105 -6.43 -12.88 3.41
C TRP A 105 -7.88 -13.13 3.00
N LEU A 106 -8.19 -13.01 1.70
CA LEU A 106 -9.51 -13.31 1.17
C LEU A 106 -9.90 -14.78 1.43
N GLN A 107 -9.00 -15.72 1.14
CA GLN A 107 -9.24 -17.15 1.31
C GLN A 107 -9.40 -17.56 2.77
N THR A 108 -8.54 -17.04 3.65
CA THR A 108 -8.41 -17.54 5.02
C THR A 108 -9.28 -16.78 6.03
N SER A 109 -9.65 -15.53 5.73
CA SER A 109 -10.35 -14.66 6.67
C SER A 109 -11.66 -14.12 6.11
N VAL A 110 -11.62 -13.44 4.96
CA VAL A 110 -12.79 -12.69 4.46
C VAL A 110 -13.91 -13.64 4.01
N GLN A 111 -13.60 -14.64 3.19
CA GLN A 111 -14.62 -15.58 2.70
C GLN A 111 -15.23 -16.44 3.81
N PRO A 112 -14.45 -17.02 4.74
CA PRO A 112 -15.00 -17.72 5.90
C PRO A 112 -15.90 -16.83 6.77
N ALA A 113 -15.50 -15.59 7.05
CA ALA A 113 -16.30 -14.64 7.82
C ALA A 113 -17.62 -14.31 7.09
N ALA A 114 -17.57 -14.07 5.77
CA ALA A 114 -18.77 -13.80 4.97
C ALA A 114 -19.74 -14.99 4.99
N ALA A 115 -19.22 -16.21 4.83
CA ALA A 115 -20.01 -17.43 4.93
C ALA A 115 -20.63 -17.63 6.32
N ARG A 116 -19.91 -17.28 7.40
CA ARG A 116 -20.40 -17.37 8.78
C ARG A 116 -21.53 -16.38 9.06
N TYR A 117 -21.32 -15.10 8.77
CA TYR A 117 -22.24 -14.04 9.18
C TYR A 117 -23.39 -13.79 8.20
N PHE A 118 -23.20 -14.09 6.92
CA PHE A 118 -24.18 -13.75 5.88
C PHE A 118 -24.65 -14.93 5.05
N ARG A 119 -24.05 -16.12 5.22
CA ARG A 119 -24.30 -17.29 4.35
C ARG A 119 -24.12 -16.93 2.86
N SER A 120 -23.20 -16.02 2.57
CA SER A 120 -22.90 -15.50 1.24
C SER A 120 -21.40 -15.33 1.09
N ARG A 121 -20.90 -15.39 -0.14
CA ARG A 121 -19.51 -15.04 -0.49
C ARG A 121 -19.37 -13.53 -0.69
N VAL A 122 -18.17 -13.01 -0.45
CA VAL A 122 -17.75 -11.71 -0.97
C VAL A 122 -17.45 -11.88 -2.46
N VAL A 123 -17.89 -10.91 -3.27
CA VAL A 123 -17.67 -10.86 -4.72
C VAL A 123 -16.96 -9.59 -5.18
N GLU A 124 -16.81 -8.59 -4.30
CA GLU A 124 -16.09 -7.37 -4.61
C GLU A 124 -15.44 -6.78 -3.36
N ILE A 125 -14.23 -6.24 -3.53
CA ILE A 125 -13.60 -5.27 -2.63
C ILE A 125 -13.78 -3.89 -3.25
N LYS A 126 -14.27 -2.94 -2.44
CA LYS A 126 -14.33 -1.52 -2.78
C LYS A 126 -13.08 -0.83 -2.23
N GLU A 127 -12.10 -0.58 -3.09
CA GLU A 127 -10.88 0.14 -2.73
C GLU A 127 -11.06 1.65 -2.92
N ILE A 128 -10.33 2.46 -2.15
CA ILE A 128 -10.34 3.93 -2.26
C ILE A 128 -8.94 4.55 -2.40
N ALA A 129 -7.89 3.74 -2.29
CA ALA A 129 -6.54 4.10 -2.66
C ALA A 129 -5.66 2.85 -2.85
N SER A 130 -4.97 2.80 -3.99
CA SER A 130 -3.87 1.88 -4.32
C SER A 130 -2.57 2.67 -4.51
N TYR A 131 -1.87 2.58 -5.65
CA TYR A 131 -0.64 3.37 -5.86
C TYR A 131 -0.89 4.88 -5.76
N SER A 132 -0.09 5.55 -4.95
CA SER A 132 -0.04 7.02 -4.92
C SER A 132 1.22 7.49 -4.21
N CYS A 133 2.02 8.29 -4.92
CA CYS A 133 3.25 8.88 -4.40
C CYS A 133 2.93 10.01 -3.40
N ARG A 134 2.87 9.67 -2.11
CA ARG A 134 2.61 10.62 -1.02
C ARG A 134 3.28 10.18 0.28
N GLY A 135 3.49 11.15 1.17
CA GLY A 135 3.82 10.84 2.56
C GLY A 135 2.61 10.27 3.33
N ARG A 136 2.87 9.59 4.43
CA ARG A 136 1.82 9.01 5.29
C ARG A 136 0.85 10.09 5.76
N ASN A 137 -0.44 9.73 5.82
CA ASN A 137 -1.51 10.63 6.23
C ASN A 137 -1.56 11.94 5.42
N GLY A 138 -1.03 11.93 4.19
CA GLY A 138 -0.92 13.11 3.31
C GLY A 138 0.17 14.11 3.71
N ASN A 139 1.04 13.78 4.67
CA ASN A 139 2.12 14.66 5.09
C ASN A 139 3.31 14.58 4.13
N ASN A 140 3.44 15.56 3.24
CA ASN A 140 4.53 15.64 2.25
C ASN A 140 5.95 15.75 2.85
N PHE A 141 6.07 16.04 4.14
CA PHE A 141 7.35 16.15 4.85
C PHE A 141 7.61 14.98 5.82
N GLY A 142 6.67 14.03 5.89
CA GLY A 142 6.75 12.87 6.77
C GLY A 142 7.37 11.64 6.12
N GLN A 143 7.33 10.53 6.86
CA GLN A 143 7.70 9.22 6.30
C GLN A 143 6.83 8.90 5.09
N ILE A 144 7.44 8.35 4.04
CA ILE A 144 6.76 7.92 2.83
C ILE A 144 5.77 6.77 3.13
N SER A 145 4.61 6.78 2.47
CA SER A 145 3.60 5.72 2.59
C SER A 145 3.97 4.50 1.75
N GLU A 146 3.51 3.32 2.14
CA GLU A 146 3.63 2.12 1.32
C GLU A 146 2.80 2.16 0.02
N HIS A 147 1.79 3.04 -0.05
CA HIS A 147 1.10 3.34 -1.32
C HIS A 147 2.06 3.88 -2.40
N ALA A 148 3.15 4.56 -2.00
CA ALA A 148 4.16 5.07 -2.94
C ALA A 148 4.98 3.96 -3.63
N PHE A 149 4.84 2.72 -3.17
CA PHE A 149 5.52 1.54 -3.69
C PHE A 149 4.53 0.45 -4.13
N GLY A 150 3.23 0.78 -4.23
CA GLY A 150 2.15 -0.17 -4.52
C GLY A 150 2.11 -1.36 -3.56
N ASN A 151 2.52 -1.11 -2.32
CA ASN A 151 2.64 -2.09 -1.26
C ASN A 151 1.61 -1.83 -0.13
N ALA A 152 0.58 -1.03 -0.43
CA ALA A 152 -0.60 -0.82 0.42
C ALA A 152 -1.91 -0.74 -0.37
N LEU A 153 -3.03 -1.02 0.32
CA LEU A 153 -4.39 -0.85 -0.20
C LEU A 153 -5.32 -0.30 0.90
N ASP A 154 -6.16 0.67 0.54
CA ASP A 154 -7.21 1.22 1.42
C ASP A 154 -8.57 0.68 0.99
N ILE A 155 -9.24 -0.04 1.88
CA ILE A 155 -10.48 -0.77 1.60
C ILE A 155 -11.65 -0.12 2.31
N ALA A 156 -12.60 0.44 1.55
CA ALA A 156 -13.79 1.10 2.08
C ALA A 156 -14.97 0.15 2.31
N GLY A 157 -14.94 -1.06 1.75
CA GLY A 157 -16.01 -2.03 1.97
C GLY A 157 -15.96 -3.25 1.07
N PHE A 158 -17.00 -4.08 1.21
CA PHE A 158 -17.15 -5.34 0.49
C PHE A 158 -18.56 -5.44 -0.10
N ARG A 159 -18.69 -6.09 -1.26
CA ARG A 159 -19.97 -6.51 -1.82
C ARG A 159 -20.13 -8.01 -1.68
N LEU A 160 -21.30 -8.44 -1.25
CA LEU A 160 -21.68 -9.84 -1.16
C LEU A 160 -22.42 -10.30 -2.43
N ALA A 161 -22.36 -11.60 -2.72
CA ALA A 161 -23.07 -12.21 -3.86
C ALA A 161 -24.60 -12.01 -3.81
N ASN A 162 -25.17 -11.88 -2.62
CA ASN A 162 -26.59 -11.57 -2.43
C ASN A 162 -26.94 -10.08 -2.72
N GLY A 163 -25.97 -9.27 -3.13
CA GLY A 163 -26.14 -7.87 -3.48
C GLY A 163 -26.02 -6.87 -2.32
N GLN A 164 -25.80 -7.35 -1.09
CA GLN A 164 -25.56 -6.48 0.07
C GLN A 164 -24.16 -5.86 0.01
N ASP A 165 -24.08 -4.57 0.29
CA ASP A 165 -22.82 -3.85 0.48
C ASP A 165 -22.55 -3.64 1.98
N ILE A 166 -21.35 -3.99 2.42
CA ILE A 166 -20.85 -3.74 3.77
C ILE A 166 -19.80 -2.65 3.68
N VAL A 167 -20.22 -1.41 3.97
CA VAL A 167 -19.36 -0.22 3.88
C VAL A 167 -18.75 0.09 5.24
N VAL A 168 -17.43 0.13 5.33
CA VAL A 168 -16.66 0.26 6.59
C VAL A 168 -17.14 1.45 7.42
N VAL A 169 -17.18 2.66 6.85
CA VAL A 169 -17.57 3.87 7.59
C VAL A 169 -18.98 3.81 8.19
N ASN A 170 -19.91 3.11 7.53
CA ASN A 170 -21.28 2.98 7.99
C ASN A 170 -21.43 1.84 9.00
N ALA A 171 -20.78 0.71 8.72
CA ALA A 171 -21.01 -0.54 9.41
C ALA A 171 -20.12 -0.74 10.64
N TRP A 172 -18.94 -0.11 10.71
CA TRP A 172 -17.95 -0.38 11.76
C TRP A 172 -18.48 -0.19 13.19
N GLY A 173 -19.16 0.93 13.45
CA GLY A 173 -19.76 1.23 14.76
C GLY A 173 -21.28 1.19 14.80
N ARG A 174 -21.94 1.45 13.66
CA ARG A 174 -23.40 1.67 13.59
C ARG A 174 -24.13 0.64 12.71
N GLY A 175 -23.41 -0.28 12.08
CA GLY A 175 -24.00 -1.36 11.31
C GLY A 175 -24.77 -2.35 12.18
N THR A 176 -25.41 -3.33 11.57
CA THR A 176 -26.03 -4.46 12.28
C THR A 176 -24.98 -5.24 13.09
N ALA A 177 -25.43 -6.07 14.04
CA ALA A 177 -24.52 -6.93 14.81
C ALA A 177 -23.68 -7.85 13.90
N ARG A 178 -24.26 -8.35 12.80
CA ARG A 178 -23.57 -9.21 11.82
C ARG A 178 -22.51 -8.45 11.04
N GLU A 179 -22.81 -7.24 10.57
CA GLU A 179 -21.85 -6.42 9.84
C GLU A 179 -20.67 -5.98 10.71
N ARG A 180 -20.95 -5.58 11.95
CA ARG A 180 -19.88 -5.28 12.92
C ARG A 180 -19.01 -6.50 13.18
N ALA A 181 -19.62 -7.66 13.47
CA ALA A 181 -18.87 -8.89 13.73
C ALA A 181 -18.01 -9.32 12.53
N PHE A 182 -18.56 -9.25 11.32
CA PHE A 182 -17.82 -9.48 10.09
C PHE A 182 -16.62 -8.53 9.95
N LEU A 183 -16.84 -7.22 10.08
CA LEU A 183 -15.76 -6.24 9.92
C LEU A 183 -14.66 -6.40 10.98
N GLN A 184 -15.01 -6.73 12.22
CA GLN A 184 -14.03 -7.01 13.26
C GLN A 184 -13.25 -8.30 12.97
N GLU A 185 -13.90 -9.36 12.49
CA GLU A 185 -13.22 -10.60 12.14
C GLU A 185 -12.29 -10.43 10.94
N VAL A 186 -12.72 -9.79 9.84
CA VAL A 186 -11.85 -9.58 8.68
C VAL A 186 -10.66 -8.69 9.01
N PHE A 187 -10.86 -7.69 9.88
CA PHE A 187 -9.80 -6.82 10.36
C PHE A 187 -8.79 -7.59 11.21
N ALA A 188 -9.26 -8.44 12.13
CA ALA A 188 -8.39 -9.31 12.92
C ALA A 188 -7.60 -10.29 12.04
N GLY A 189 -8.23 -10.85 11.02
CA GLY A 189 -7.56 -11.70 10.03
C GLY A 189 -6.51 -10.95 9.21
N ALA A 190 -6.78 -9.68 8.85
CA ALA A 190 -5.79 -8.83 8.18
C ALA A 190 -4.55 -8.64 9.07
N CYS A 191 -4.73 -8.48 10.38
CA CYS A 191 -3.62 -8.39 11.33
C CYS A 191 -2.79 -9.69 11.46
N GLY A 192 -3.24 -10.82 10.90
CA GLY A 192 -2.42 -12.02 10.77
C GLY A 192 -1.63 -12.09 9.46
N GLU A 193 -2.00 -11.29 8.46
CA GLU A 193 -1.48 -11.37 7.09
C GLU A 193 -0.55 -10.21 6.73
N PHE A 194 -0.89 -8.99 7.15
CA PHE A 194 -0.19 -7.75 6.79
C PHE A 194 0.70 -7.25 7.93
N TYR A 195 1.62 -6.32 7.67
CA TYR A 195 2.51 -5.78 8.71
C TYR A 195 1.98 -4.51 9.36
N THR A 196 1.15 -3.76 8.63
CA THR A 196 0.40 -2.62 9.14
C THR A 196 -1.05 -2.80 8.73
N VAL A 197 -1.94 -2.70 9.71
CA VAL A 197 -3.39 -2.73 9.54
C VAL A 197 -3.99 -1.62 10.39
N LEU A 198 -4.59 -0.63 9.74
CA LEU A 198 -5.19 0.53 10.39
C LEU A 198 -6.66 0.63 9.99
N GLY A 199 -7.55 0.65 10.97
CA GLY A 199 -9.00 0.75 10.74
C GLY A 199 -9.63 1.85 11.58
N PRO A 200 -10.97 2.00 11.53
CA PRO A 200 -11.64 3.03 12.30
C PRO A 200 -11.39 2.88 13.80
N GLY A 201 -10.92 3.96 14.42
CA GLY A 201 -10.46 3.97 15.82
C GLY A 201 -8.94 3.90 16.00
N SER A 202 -8.15 3.73 14.92
CA SER A 202 -6.69 3.89 14.97
C SER A 202 -6.27 5.36 15.06
N ASP A 203 -6.74 6.18 14.12
CA ASP A 203 -6.60 7.62 14.08
C ASP A 203 -7.70 8.25 13.19
N ARG A 204 -7.62 9.57 12.98
CA ARG A 204 -8.59 10.31 12.16
C ARG A 204 -8.49 10.07 10.65
N PHE A 205 -7.38 9.52 10.15
CA PHE A 205 -7.16 9.32 8.72
C PHE A 205 -7.75 7.99 8.25
N HIS A 206 -7.87 7.01 9.15
CA HIS A 206 -8.40 5.67 8.86
C HIS A 206 -9.83 5.46 9.38
N TYR A 207 -10.61 6.53 9.56
CA TYR A 207 -11.96 6.46 10.14
C TYR A 207 -12.98 5.80 9.21
N ASN A 208 -12.72 5.75 7.91
CA ASN A 208 -13.68 5.33 6.88
C ASN A 208 -13.25 4.10 6.06
N HIS A 209 -12.07 3.52 6.32
CA HIS A 209 -11.53 2.40 5.57
C HIS A 209 -10.61 1.53 6.44
N ILE A 210 -10.26 0.36 5.93
CA ILE A 210 -9.20 -0.50 6.45
C ILE A 210 -7.98 -0.34 5.54
N HIS A 211 -6.91 0.19 6.07
CA HIS A 211 -5.60 0.24 5.43
C HIS A 211 -4.83 -1.04 5.72
N VAL A 212 -4.22 -1.63 4.70
CA VAL A 212 -3.29 -2.76 4.83
C VAL A 212 -1.99 -2.47 4.09
N ASP A 213 -0.85 -2.77 4.70
CA ASP A 213 0.46 -2.69 4.03
C ASP A 213 1.46 -3.78 4.47
N LEU A 214 2.47 -4.02 3.63
CA LEU A 214 3.56 -4.95 3.89
C LEU A 214 4.88 -4.22 4.20
N LEU A 215 4.85 -3.14 5.00
CA LEU A 215 6.06 -2.43 5.39
C LEU A 215 7.01 -3.32 6.20
N ALA A 216 7.96 -3.95 5.52
CA ALA A 216 8.89 -4.91 6.13
C ALA A 216 9.80 -4.30 7.21
N THR A 217 10.04 -2.97 7.20
CA THR A 217 10.81 -2.33 8.27
C THR A 217 10.13 -2.35 9.63
N ASN A 218 8.83 -2.60 9.68
CA ASN A 218 8.15 -2.85 10.94
C ASN A 218 8.60 -4.21 11.52
N VAL A 219 8.77 -5.24 10.68
CA VAL A 219 9.26 -6.57 11.08
C VAL A 219 10.69 -6.53 11.60
N PHE A 220 11.60 -5.78 10.95
CA PHE A 220 12.99 -5.62 11.41
C PHE A 220 13.11 -5.08 12.83
N HIS A 221 12.11 -4.32 13.29
CA HIS A 221 12.08 -3.76 14.64
C HIS A 221 11.11 -4.52 15.57
N ALA A 222 10.66 -5.72 15.19
CA ALA A 222 9.65 -6.54 15.88
C ALA A 222 8.34 -5.78 16.15
N ARG A 223 7.98 -4.83 15.27
CA ARG A 223 6.74 -4.06 15.36
C ARG A 223 5.75 -4.64 14.36
N HIS A 224 4.57 -4.99 14.85
CA HIS A 224 3.42 -5.31 14.02
C HIS A 224 2.33 -4.29 14.38
N TYR A 225 1.92 -3.47 13.41
CA TYR A 225 1.01 -2.36 13.67
C TYR A 225 -0.42 -2.78 13.33
N CYS A 226 -1.14 -3.29 14.32
CA CYS A 226 -2.56 -3.60 14.20
C CYS A 226 -3.36 -2.66 15.12
N ARG A 227 -4.05 -1.67 14.53
CA ARG A 227 -4.80 -0.63 15.27
C ARG A 227 -6.18 -0.36 14.65
N PRO A 228 -7.27 -0.26 15.44
CA PRO A 228 -7.33 -0.55 16.87
C PRO A 228 -6.93 -2.01 17.16
N GLN A 229 -6.50 -2.30 18.39
CA GLN A 229 -6.25 -3.71 18.74
C GLN A 229 -7.57 -4.46 18.62
N PRO A 230 -7.64 -5.57 17.86
CA PRO A 230 -8.82 -6.38 17.80
C PRO A 230 -9.18 -6.82 19.21
N GLY A 231 -10.44 -6.63 19.61
CA GLY A 231 -10.93 -7.25 20.83
C GLY A 231 -10.77 -8.77 20.72
N THR A 232 -10.63 -9.46 21.85
CA THR A 232 -10.74 -10.92 21.88
C THR A 232 -12.01 -11.31 21.11
N PRO A 233 -11.94 -12.23 20.13
CA PRO A 233 -13.14 -12.65 19.42
C PRO A 233 -14.20 -13.00 20.45
N VAL A 234 -15.36 -12.34 20.40
CA VAL A 234 -16.50 -12.73 21.22
C VAL A 234 -16.93 -14.08 20.67
N ALA A 235 -16.38 -15.14 21.26
CA ALA A 235 -16.93 -16.47 21.11
C ALA A 235 -18.35 -16.36 21.65
N ASP A 236 -19.37 -16.54 20.80
CA ASP A 236 -20.64 -17.00 21.32
C ASP A 236 -21.53 -17.69 20.29
N ALA A 237 -22.18 -18.75 20.81
CA ALA A 237 -23.28 -19.55 20.31
C ALA A 237 -23.04 -20.43 19.05
N GLY A 238 -22.24 -21.48 19.22
CA GLY A 238 -22.18 -22.61 18.29
C GLY A 238 -20.75 -23.08 18.10
N GLY A 239 -20.34 -24.03 18.94
CA GLY A 239 -18.98 -24.57 18.93
C GLY A 239 -18.59 -25.10 17.55
N ASP A 240 -17.56 -24.49 16.98
CA ASP A 240 -16.69 -25.10 15.98
C ASP A 240 -15.31 -24.46 16.06
N PRO A 241 -14.23 -25.20 15.78
CA PRO A 241 -12.89 -24.87 16.25
C PRO A 241 -12.31 -23.64 15.55
N LYS A 242 -11.49 -22.96 16.34
CA LYS A 242 -10.69 -21.78 16.03
C LYS A 242 -10.08 -21.88 14.62
N SER A 243 -10.19 -20.81 13.84
CA SER A 243 -9.34 -20.62 12.67
C SER A 243 -7.88 -20.61 13.14
N THR A 244 -7.20 -21.73 12.96
CA THR A 244 -5.76 -21.88 13.15
C THR A 244 -5.03 -21.56 11.86
N ALA A 245 -5.40 -20.48 11.18
CA ALA A 245 -4.65 -19.99 10.02
C ALA A 245 -3.27 -19.50 10.50
N ALA A 246 -2.39 -20.45 10.82
CA ALA A 246 -0.95 -20.28 10.83
C ALA A 246 -0.54 -20.14 9.38
N ILE A 247 -0.71 -18.93 8.84
CA ILE A 247 -0.09 -18.55 7.59
C ILE A 247 1.34 -18.21 7.98
N THR A 248 2.28 -19.08 7.62
CA THR A 248 3.68 -18.70 7.61
C THR A 248 3.78 -17.50 6.66
N PRO A 249 4.08 -16.29 7.14
CA PRO A 249 4.37 -15.18 6.24
C PRO A 249 5.47 -15.65 5.29
N LEU A 250 5.41 -15.28 4.00
CA LEU A 250 6.53 -15.53 3.10
C LEU A 250 7.84 -15.24 3.84
N SER A 251 8.71 -16.24 3.94
CA SER A 251 10.02 -16.07 4.57
C SER A 251 10.66 -14.86 3.93
N PHE A 252 10.79 -13.79 4.70
CA PHE A 252 11.29 -12.53 4.18
C PHE A 252 12.73 -12.75 3.72
N VAL A 253 12.96 -12.76 2.40
CA VAL A 253 14.31 -12.85 1.80
C VAL A 253 14.91 -11.45 1.62
N GLY A 254 14.73 -10.57 2.60
CA GLY A 254 15.58 -9.38 2.65
C GLY A 254 17.01 -9.74 3.02
N PRO A 255 17.96 -8.82 2.83
CA PRO A 255 19.35 -9.08 3.16
C PRO A 255 19.44 -9.46 4.64
N GLY A 256 20.15 -10.56 4.90
CA GLY A 256 20.59 -10.91 6.24
C GLY A 256 21.30 -9.73 6.86
N ALA A 257 21.16 -9.61 8.18
CA ALA A 257 22.11 -8.86 8.96
C ALA A 257 23.46 -9.59 8.87
N ASP A 258 24.25 -9.23 7.88
CA ASP A 258 25.70 -9.44 7.88
C ASP A 258 26.36 -8.15 8.41
#